data_AF-A0A0F4T4T5-F1
#
_entry.id   AF-A0A0F4T4T5-F1
#
_cell.length_a   1.000
_cell.length_b   1.000
_cell.length_c   1.000
_cell.angle_alpha   90.00
_cell.angle_beta   90.00
_cell.angle_gamma   90.00
#
_symmetry.space_group_name_H-M   'P 1'
#
loop_
_entity.id
_entity.type
_entity.pdbx_description
1 polymer ?
#
loop_
_entity_poly.entity_id
_entity_poly.type
_entity_poly.pdbx_seq_one_letter_code
_entity_poly.pdbx_strand_id
1 'polypeptide(L)' 'MTTPPVKSLIDEQLDEIESKLVLLGFGLPFNEVIGKSREALVASLPRRLAATMKGGRIAVRVRP' A
#
# COMPACT_ATOMS: atom_id res chain seq x y z
N MET A 1 0.18 9.72 32.67
CA MET A 1 0.41 10.29 31.33
C MET A 1 -0.92 10.85 30.85
N THR A 2 -1.10 12.17 30.86
CA THR A 2 -2.34 12.84 30.45
C THR A 2 -2.25 13.15 28.96
N THR A 3 -3.17 12.62 28.15
CA THR A 3 -3.29 12.99 26.74
C THR A 3 -3.75 14.46 26.67
N PRO A 4 -3.07 15.32 25.90
CA PRO A 4 -3.49 16.70 25.71
C PRO A 4 -4.91 16.77 25.10
N PRO A 5 -5.74 17.75 25.49
CA PRO A 5 -7.10 17.89 24.97
C PRO A 5 -7.15 18.31 23.49
N VAL A 6 -6.03 18.79 22.94
CA VAL A 6 -5.85 19.16 21.53
C VAL A 6 -4.58 18.52 21.00
N LYS A 7 -4.63 18.09 19.73
CA LYS A 7 -3.45 17.56 19.05
C LYS A 7 -2.37 18.64 18.96
N SER A 8 -1.13 18.24 19.15
CA SER A 8 -0.01 19.13 18.86
C SER A 8 0.16 19.25 17.35
N LEU A 9 0.83 20.31 16.90
CA LEU A 9 1.24 20.46 15.50
C LEU A 9 2.04 19.24 15.00
N ILE A 10 2.83 18.62 15.88
CA ILE A 10 3.62 17.42 15.56
C ILE A 10 2.68 16.24 15.28
N ASP A 11 1.64 16.05 16.09
CA ASP A 11 0.68 14.95 15.89
C ASP A 11 -0.07 15.11 14.57
N GLU A 12 -0.48 16.33 14.21
CA GLU A 12 -1.15 16.62 12.94
C GLU A 12 -0.22 16.37 11.74
N GLN A 13 1.05 16.75 11.86
CA GLN A 13 2.05 16.50 10.82
C GLN A 13 2.36 15.00 10.66
N LEU A 14 2.41 14.25 11.75
CA LEU A 14 2.59 12.79 11.72
C LEU A 14 1.40 12.12 11.02
N ASP A 15 0.17 12.50 11.35
CA ASP A 15 -1.03 12.00 10.67
C ASP A 15 -1.02 12.31 9.17
N GLU A 16 -0.59 13.52 8.78
CA GLU A 16 -0.47 13.92 7.37
C GLU A 16 0.57 13.07 6.63
N ILE A 17 1.75 12.86 7.24
CA ILE A 17 2.80 12.00 6.69
C ILE A 17 2.30 10.56 6.55
N GLU A 18 1.64 10.00 7.56
CA GLU A 18 1.07 8.65 7.51
C GLU A 18 0.03 8.53 6.40
N SER A 19 -0.87 9.52 6.25
CA SER A 19 -1.87 9.53 5.17
C SER A 19 -1.23 9.52 3.77
N LYS A 20 -0.16 10.31 3.58
CA LYS A 20 0.60 10.37 2.33
C LYS A 20 1.39 9.09 2.11
N LEU A 21 1.94 8.49 3.16
CA LEU A 21 2.62 7.20 3.10
C LEU A 21 1.67 6.05 2.81
N VAL A 22 0.40 6.11 3.20
CA VAL A 22 -0.65 5.15 2.81
C VAL A 22 -1.03 5.32 1.33
N LEU A 23 -1.13 6.56 0.85
CA LEU A 23 -1.28 6.90 -0.57
C LEU A 23 -0.05 6.50 -1.41
N LEU A 24 1.13 6.53 -0.82
CA LEU A 24 2.36 5.96 -1.37
C LEU A 24 2.51 4.47 -1.03
N GLY A 25 1.67 3.89 -0.17
CA GLY A 25 1.62 2.47 0.20
C GLY A 25 1.00 1.61 -0.90
N PHE A 26 0.47 2.27 -1.93
CA PHE A 26 0.38 1.80 -3.31
C PHE A 26 1.76 1.56 -3.97
N GLY A 27 2.86 1.70 -3.21
CA GLY A 27 4.19 2.13 -3.64
C GLY A 27 4.97 1.26 -4.59
N LEU A 28 4.40 0.13 -4.98
CA LEU A 28 4.91 -0.68 -6.06
C LEU A 28 3.73 -1.00 -6.97
N PRO A 29 3.77 -0.63 -8.26
CA PRO A 29 2.85 -1.13 -9.27
C PRO A 29 2.69 -2.64 -9.14
N PHE A 30 1.48 -3.16 -9.40
CA PHE A 30 1.15 -4.57 -9.23
C PHE A 30 2.21 -5.56 -9.75
N ASN A 31 2.77 -5.29 -10.93
CA ASN A 31 3.81 -6.13 -11.52
C ASN A 31 5.11 -6.14 -10.70
N GLU A 32 5.51 -5.01 -10.12
CA GLU A 32 6.70 -4.94 -9.26
C GLU A 32 6.49 -5.72 -7.96
N VAL A 33 5.26 -5.73 -7.42
CA VAL A 33 4.91 -6.54 -6.23
C VAL A 33 5.14 -8.04 -6.47
N ILE A 34 5.02 -8.51 -7.71
CA ILE A 34 5.26 -9.92 -8.10
C ILE A 34 6.60 -10.15 -8.79
N GLY A 35 7.54 -9.19 -8.69
CA GLY A 35 8.88 -9.29 -9.26
C GLY A 35 8.93 -9.26 -10.80
N LYS A 36 7.95 -8.63 -11.45
CA LYS A 36 7.87 -8.43 -12.90
C LYS A 36 8.12 -6.96 -13.27
N SER A 37 8.56 -6.73 -14.51
CA SER A 37 8.64 -5.39 -15.09
C SER A 37 7.24 -4.76 -15.18
N ARG A 38 7.16 -3.42 -15.08
CA ARG A 38 5.91 -2.66 -15.23
C ARG A 38 5.17 -3.01 -16.52
N GLU A 39 5.91 -3.19 -17.61
CA GLU A 39 5.35 -3.45 -18.94
C GLU A 39 4.97 -4.91 -19.19
N ALA A 40 5.20 -5.80 -18.21
CA ALA A 40 4.76 -7.18 -18.34
C ALA A 40 3.24 -7.25 -18.43
N LEU A 41 2.72 -7.92 -19.45
CA LEU A 41 1.29 -8.07 -19.63
C LEU A 41 0.72 -8.92 -18.49
N VAL A 42 -0.23 -8.36 -17.74
CA VAL A 42 -0.95 -9.11 -16.68
C VAL A 42 -1.66 -10.33 -17.26
N ALA A 43 -2.09 -10.27 -18.52
CA ALA A 43 -2.70 -11.38 -19.24
C ALA A 43 -1.76 -12.58 -19.47
N SER A 44 -0.44 -12.36 -19.46
CA SER A 44 0.55 -13.45 -19.65
C SER A 44 0.97 -14.12 -18.34
N LEU A 45 0.34 -13.79 -17.22
CA LEU A 45 0.65 -14.42 -15.94
C LEU A 45 0.26 -15.90 -15.96
N PRO A 46 1.11 -16.79 -15.41
CA PRO A 46 0.84 -18.23 -15.40
C PRO A 46 -0.37 -18.61 -14.54
N ARG A 47 -0.77 -17.73 -13.61
CA ARG A 47 -1.95 -17.87 -12.77
C ARG A 47 -2.66 -16.54 -12.66
N ARG A 48 -3.98 -16.60 -12.54
CA ARG A 48 -4.79 -15.40 -12.24
C ARG A 48 -4.50 -14.98 -10.80
N LEU A 49 -4.15 -13.71 -10.63
CA LEU A 49 -3.84 -13.11 -9.35
C LEU A 49 -4.88 -12.04 -9.00
N ALA A 50 -5.09 -11.80 -7.72
CA ALA A 50 -5.92 -10.71 -7.23
C ALA A 50 -5.11 -9.88 -6.24
N ALA A 51 -5.10 -8.56 -6.44
CA ALA A 51 -4.59 -7.61 -5.48
C ALA A 51 -5.57 -7.47 -4.30
N THR A 52 -5.04 -7.34 -3.11
CA THR A 52 -5.77 -7.10 -1.85
C THR A 52 -5.01 -6.06 -1.04
N MET A 53 -5.66 -5.47 -0.04
CA MET A 53 -4.99 -4.67 0.98
C MET A 53 -4.79 -5.51 2.24
N LYS A 54 -3.58 -5.48 2.81
CA LYS A 54 -3.27 -6.10 4.11
C LYS A 54 -2.29 -5.22 4.87
N GLY A 55 -2.68 -4.74 6.05
CA GLY A 55 -1.81 -3.91 6.90
C GLY A 55 -1.26 -2.67 6.20
N GLY A 56 -2.11 -1.97 5.43
CA GLY A 56 -1.74 -0.76 4.69
C GLY A 56 -0.89 -0.99 3.43
N ARG A 57 -0.64 -2.24 3.03
CA ARG A 57 0.18 -2.58 1.85
C ARG A 57 -0.61 -3.41 0.83
N ILE A 58 -0.24 -3.30 -0.44
CA ILE A 58 -0.72 -4.21 -1.49
C ILE A 58 -0.21 -5.62 -1.20
N ALA A 59 -1.13 -6.57 -1.10
CA ALA A 59 -0.85 -8.00 -1.05
C ALA A 59 -1.40 -8.66 -2.33
N VAL A 60 -0.73 -9.70 -2.83
CA VAL A 60 -1.17 -10.42 -4.03
C VAL A 60 -1.38 -11.89 -3.69
N ARG A 61 -2.51 -12.44 -4.13
CA ARG A 61 -2.88 -13.85 -3.92
C ARG A 61 -3.35 -14.50 -5.22
N VAL A 62 -3.26 -15.83 -5.27
CA VAL A 62 -3.86 -16.62 -6.36
C VAL A 62 -5.38 -16.47 -6.29
N ARG A 63 -5.99 -16.15 -7.43
CA ARG A 63 -7.43 -16.13 -7.58
C ARG A 63 -7.92 -17.58 -7.78
N PRO A 64 -8.88 -18.06 -6.97
CA PRO A 64 -9.53 -19.36 -7.20
C PRO A 64 -10.18 -19.44 -8.58
#